data_AF-A0A6G3S4I5-F1
#
_entry.id   AF-A0A6G3S4I5-F1
#
_cell.length_a   1.000
_cell.length_b   1.000
_cell.length_c   1.000
_cell.angle_alpha   90.00
_cell.angle_beta   90.00
_cell.angle_gamma   90.00
#
_symmetry.space_group_name_H-M   'P 1'
#
loop_
_entity.id
_entity.type
_entity.pdbx_description
1 polymer ?
#
loop_
_entity_poly.entity_id
_entity_poly.type
_entity_poly.pdbx_seq_one_letter_code
_entity_poly.pdbx_strand_id
1 'polypeptide(L)'
;GLVAVAFLAQLPQQERQRSPQARRDDLGAVARMLGAQLQPGDPLLYFPKTGRRYVEAYPASVAGLRDVSLRASGAASGTLYGLDVPPRELAARMDCLPRVWVLYDAEAGYPGWHTGSTGERAKLALLKRDFVPLTQVRRKSGLLVLYARVGGAAPGCAT
;
A
#
# COMPACT_ATOMS: atom_id res chain seq x y z
N GLY A 1 -14.13 12.56 -44.76
CA GLY A 1 -14.62 13.78 -44.10
C GLY A 1 -15.15 13.51 -42.70
N LEU A 2 -16.24 12.74 -42.58
CA LEU A 2 -16.99 12.54 -41.32
C LEU A 2 -16.20 11.86 -40.19
N VAL A 3 -15.36 10.88 -40.52
CA VAL A 3 -14.50 10.18 -39.56
C VAL A 3 -13.49 11.12 -38.91
N ALA A 4 -12.83 11.98 -39.69
CA ALA A 4 -11.85 12.93 -39.16
C ALA A 4 -12.50 13.98 -38.23
N VAL A 5 -13.71 14.45 -38.57
CA VAL A 5 -14.47 15.38 -37.72
C VAL A 5 -14.88 14.72 -36.40
N ALA A 6 -15.28 13.44 -36.41
CA ALA A 6 -15.60 12.71 -35.19
C ALA A 6 -14.38 12.56 -34.25
N PHE A 7 -13.20 12.23 -34.80
CA PHE A 7 -11.96 12.16 -34.01
C PHE A 7 -11.56 13.52 -33.44
N LEU A 8 -11.66 14.60 -34.23
CA LEU A 8 -11.35 15.95 -33.78
C LEU A 8 -12.34 16.43 -32.70
N ALA A 9 -13.62 16.09 -32.81
CA ALA A 9 -14.63 16.43 -31.80
C ALA A 9 -14.41 15.66 -30.48
N GLN A 10 -13.85 14.46 -30.52
CA GLN A 10 -13.52 13.66 -29.34
C GLN A 10 -12.18 14.06 -28.69
N LEU A 11 -11.31 14.78 -29.41
CA LEU A 11 -9.98 15.14 -28.94
C LEU A 11 -9.97 15.88 -27.59
N PRO A 12 -10.82 16.91 -27.34
CA PRO A 12 -10.85 17.60 -26.06
C PRO A 12 -11.31 16.70 -24.90
N GLN A 13 -12.18 15.73 -25.19
CA GLN A 13 -12.68 14.78 -24.20
C GLN A 13 -11.63 13.72 -23.87
N GLN A 14 -10.85 13.27 -24.86
CA GLN A 14 -9.68 12.42 -24.63
C GLN A 14 -8.56 13.15 -23.89
N GLU A 15 -8.32 14.42 -24.20
CA GLU A 15 -7.36 15.26 -23.45
C GLU A 15 -7.76 15.39 -21.98
N ARG A 16 -9.04 15.68 -21.71
CA ARG A 16 -9.56 15.72 -20.34
C ARG A 16 -9.37 14.38 -19.63
N GLN A 17 -9.69 13.25 -20.26
CA GLN A 17 -9.51 11.92 -19.68
C GLN A 17 -8.04 11.56 -19.42
N ARG A 18 -7.11 12.04 -20.27
CA ARG A 18 -5.66 11.83 -20.10
C ARG A 18 -5.03 12.79 -19.10
N SER A 19 -5.73 13.86 -18.71
CA SER A 19 -5.24 14.80 -17.70
C SER A 19 -5.10 14.11 -16.32
N PRO A 20 -4.05 14.43 -15.54
CA PRO A 20 -3.90 13.91 -14.18
C PRO A 20 -5.09 14.25 -13.26
N GLN A 21 -5.77 15.36 -13.52
CA GLN A 21 -6.91 15.86 -12.74
C GLN A 21 -8.17 15.00 -12.93
N ALA A 22 -8.33 14.35 -14.09
CA ALA A 22 -9.42 13.43 -14.34
C ALA A 22 -9.21 12.05 -13.72
N ARG A 23 -8.01 11.75 -13.22
CA ARG A 23 -7.77 10.48 -12.51
C ARG A 23 -8.46 10.51 -11.15
N ARG A 24 -9.23 9.45 -10.90
CA ARG A 24 -9.87 9.21 -9.61
C ARG A 24 -8.81 9.06 -8.51
N ASP A 25 -7.66 8.46 -8.83
CA ASP A 25 -6.52 8.28 -7.95
C ASP A 25 -5.31 9.18 -8.32
N ASP A 26 -4.45 9.42 -7.33
CA ASP A 26 -3.16 10.10 -7.48
C ASP A 26 -2.04 9.18 -6.99
N LEU A 27 -1.76 8.15 -7.80
CA LEU A 27 -0.74 7.15 -7.52
C LEU A 27 0.67 7.78 -7.44
N GLY A 28 0.94 8.81 -8.24
CA GLY A 28 2.23 9.50 -8.27
C GLY A 28 2.51 10.32 -7.01
N ALA A 29 1.49 10.94 -6.40
CA ALA A 29 1.65 11.60 -5.10
C ALA A 29 1.93 10.59 -3.97
N VAL A 30 1.33 9.40 -4.02
CA VAL A 30 1.63 8.33 -3.06
C VAL A 30 3.05 7.81 -3.26
N ALA A 31 3.48 7.56 -4.50
CA ALA A 31 4.84 7.14 -4.81
C ALA A 31 5.91 8.14 -4.32
N ARG A 32 5.71 9.44 -4.57
CA ARG A 32 6.60 10.50 -4.04
C ARG A 32 6.58 10.56 -2.52
N MET A 33 5.42 10.36 -1.89
CA MET A 33 5.31 10.29 -0.43
C MET A 33 6.13 9.10 0.11
N LEU A 34 6.04 7.92 -0.50
CA LEU A 34 6.80 6.75 -0.09
C LEU A 34 8.31 6.99 -0.22
N GLY A 35 8.77 7.45 -1.38
CA GLY A 35 10.19 7.73 -1.61
C GLY A 35 10.78 8.84 -0.74
N ALA A 36 9.95 9.76 -0.21
CA ALA A 36 10.40 10.81 0.69
C ALA A 36 10.40 10.39 2.18
N GLN A 37 9.67 9.33 2.55
CA GLN A 37 9.44 8.95 3.94
C GLN A 37 10.15 7.65 4.32
N LEU A 38 10.30 6.70 3.38
CA LEU A 38 10.85 5.38 3.65
C LEU A 38 12.29 5.27 3.16
N GLN A 39 13.06 4.44 3.86
CA GLN A 39 14.42 4.06 3.49
C GLN A 39 14.47 2.58 3.07
N PRO A 40 15.47 2.17 2.26
CA PRO A 40 15.69 0.75 1.97
C PRO A 40 15.78 -0.07 3.26
N GLY A 41 15.10 -1.22 3.28
CA GLY A 41 15.01 -2.10 4.46
C GLY A 41 13.85 -1.78 5.40
N ASP A 42 13.17 -0.64 5.25
CA ASP A 42 12.02 -0.30 6.10
C ASP A 42 10.91 -1.37 5.96
N PRO A 43 10.37 -1.86 7.10
CA PRO A 43 9.21 -2.74 7.08
C PRO A 43 7.95 -1.96 6.70
N LEU A 44 7.31 -2.39 5.62
CA LEU A 44 6.07 -1.82 5.11
C LEU A 44 4.96 -2.87 5.14
N LEU A 45 3.78 -2.46 5.61
CA LEU A 45 2.56 -3.23 5.58
C LEU A 45 1.53 -2.51 4.71
N TYR A 46 1.07 -3.15 3.64
CA TYR A 46 -0.02 -2.63 2.81
C TYR A 46 -1.37 -3.00 3.41
N PHE A 47 -2.24 -2.01 3.54
CA PHE A 47 -3.61 -2.19 4.00
C PHE A 47 -4.64 -1.51 3.07
N PRO A 48 -5.53 -2.28 2.43
CA PRO A 48 -5.44 -3.72 2.20
C PRO A 48 -4.31 -4.04 1.21
N LYS A 49 -4.13 -5.33 0.89
CA LYS A 49 -3.09 -5.75 -0.06
C LYS A 49 -3.16 -5.07 -1.44
N THR A 50 -4.33 -4.55 -1.84
CA THR A 50 -4.50 -3.81 -3.11
C THR A 50 -3.68 -2.52 -3.17
N GLY A 51 -3.22 -2.01 -2.02
CA GLY A 51 -2.21 -0.97 -1.96
C GLY A 51 -0.93 -1.32 -2.72
N ARG A 52 -0.66 -2.60 -3.02
CA ARG A 52 0.47 -2.98 -3.88
C ARG A 52 0.37 -2.51 -5.32
N ARG A 53 -0.78 -2.00 -5.78
CA ARG A 53 -0.91 -1.37 -7.10
C ARG A 53 0.11 -0.24 -7.33
N TYR A 54 0.56 0.44 -6.26
CA TYR A 54 1.59 1.46 -6.34
C TYR A 54 2.97 0.87 -6.71
N VAL A 55 3.25 -0.39 -6.34
CA VAL A 55 4.47 -1.12 -6.73
C VAL A 55 4.48 -1.37 -8.24
N GLU A 56 3.33 -1.78 -8.80
CA GLU A 56 3.21 -2.07 -10.23
C GLU A 56 3.35 -0.79 -11.08
N ALA A 57 2.81 0.33 -10.60
CA ALA A 57 2.86 1.60 -11.32
C ALA A 57 4.17 2.38 -11.13
N TYR A 58 4.79 2.29 -9.94
CA TYR A 58 5.99 3.06 -9.56
C TYR A 58 7.00 2.18 -8.78
N PRO A 59 7.58 1.15 -9.40
CA PRO A 59 8.42 0.16 -8.72
C PRO A 59 9.64 0.79 -8.03
N ALA A 60 10.20 1.86 -8.59
CA ALA A 60 11.33 2.57 -8.00
C ALA A 60 11.02 3.19 -6.62
N SER A 61 9.78 3.62 -6.39
CA SER A 61 9.38 4.26 -5.11
C SER A 61 9.33 3.32 -3.92
N VAL A 62 9.40 2.01 -4.18
CA VAL A 62 9.29 0.95 -3.18
C VAL A 62 10.44 -0.06 -3.28
N ALA A 63 11.43 0.24 -4.12
CA ALA A 63 12.60 -0.61 -4.30
C ALA A 63 13.36 -0.73 -2.97
N GLY A 64 13.69 -1.96 -2.57
CA GLY A 64 14.40 -2.24 -1.32
C GLY A 64 13.54 -2.18 -0.05
N LEU A 65 12.25 -1.83 -0.14
CA LEU A 65 11.35 -1.93 1.01
C LEU A 65 11.00 -3.38 1.32
N ARG A 66 10.79 -3.69 2.60
CA ARG A 66 10.40 -5.03 3.04
C ARG A 66 8.90 -5.08 3.28
N ASP A 67 8.15 -5.64 2.32
CA ASP A 67 6.74 -5.96 2.55
C ASP A 67 6.62 -7.12 3.55
N VAL A 68 6.22 -6.80 4.77
CA VAL A 68 6.20 -7.77 5.88
C VAL A 68 5.12 -8.85 5.72
N SER A 69 4.08 -8.55 4.92
CA SER A 69 2.97 -9.47 4.70
C SER A 69 3.13 -10.32 3.45
N LEU A 70 4.03 -9.98 2.53
CA LEU A 70 4.16 -10.67 1.25
C LEU A 70 4.81 -12.05 1.41
N ARG A 71 4.15 -13.07 0.85
CA ARG A 71 4.69 -14.43 0.68
C ARG A 71 5.22 -14.66 -0.72
N ALA A 72 4.44 -14.25 -1.73
CA ALA A 72 4.79 -14.37 -3.14
C ALA A 72 4.30 -13.13 -3.88
N SER A 73 5.16 -12.57 -4.74
CA SER A 73 4.82 -11.42 -5.58
C SER A 73 3.68 -11.73 -6.54
N GLY A 74 3.09 -10.68 -7.13
CA GLY A 74 2.05 -10.86 -8.13
C GLY A 74 2.53 -11.69 -9.33
N ALA A 75 3.69 -11.31 -9.87
CA ALA A 75 4.36 -12.04 -10.95
C ALA A 75 4.64 -13.52 -10.61
N ALA A 76 5.13 -13.83 -9.40
CA ALA A 76 5.46 -15.19 -9.01
C ALA A 76 4.23 -16.06 -8.71
N SER A 77 3.11 -15.45 -8.31
CA SER A 77 1.89 -16.16 -7.93
C SER A 77 0.80 -16.18 -9.00
N GLY A 78 0.96 -15.44 -10.10
CA GLY A 78 -0.09 -15.23 -11.09
C GLY A 78 -1.29 -14.44 -10.55
N THR A 79 -1.09 -13.61 -9.52
CA THR A 79 -2.15 -12.76 -8.94
C THR A 79 -1.78 -11.29 -9.04
N LEU A 80 -2.76 -10.38 -9.06
CA LEU A 80 -2.45 -8.95 -9.27
C LEU A 80 -1.70 -8.30 -8.10
N TYR A 81 -1.95 -8.74 -6.85
CA TYR A 81 -1.41 -8.11 -5.64
C TYR A 81 -0.58 -9.06 -4.78
N GLY A 82 -0.18 -10.19 -5.36
CA GLY A 82 0.51 -11.24 -4.64
C GLY A 82 -0.36 -11.94 -3.59
N LEU A 83 0.31 -12.84 -2.89
CA LEU A 83 -0.24 -13.63 -1.80
C LEU A 83 0.39 -13.18 -0.49
N ASP A 84 -0.46 -12.93 0.50
CA ASP A 84 0.01 -12.67 1.85
C ASP A 84 0.38 -13.99 2.54
N VAL A 85 1.24 -13.90 3.55
CA VAL A 85 1.47 -14.98 4.50
C VAL A 85 0.22 -15.20 5.38
N PRO A 86 0.03 -16.41 5.93
CA PRO A 86 -1.04 -16.67 6.89
C PRO A 86 -0.94 -15.79 8.15
N PRO A 87 -2.04 -15.52 8.87
CA PRO A 87 -2.06 -14.66 10.06
C PRO A 87 -1.02 -15.00 11.14
N ARG A 88 -0.75 -16.29 11.39
CA ARG A 88 0.25 -16.74 12.37
C ARG A 88 1.67 -16.33 11.97
N GLU A 89 2.00 -16.49 10.69
CA GLU A 89 3.30 -16.09 10.16
C GLU A 89 3.45 -14.57 10.11
N LEU A 90 2.38 -13.85 9.74
CA LEU A 90 2.35 -12.39 9.80
C LEU A 90 2.65 -11.89 11.23
N ALA A 91 2.01 -12.49 12.24
CA ALA A 91 2.26 -12.14 13.63
C ALA A 91 3.73 -12.33 14.01
N ALA A 92 4.31 -13.50 13.67
CA ALA A 92 5.72 -13.79 13.95
C ALA A 92 6.67 -12.80 13.25
N ARG A 93 6.41 -12.46 11.97
CA ARG A 93 7.20 -11.47 11.22
C ARG A 93 7.11 -10.08 11.81
N MET A 94 5.96 -9.72 12.36
CA MET A 94 5.75 -8.42 12.99
C MET A 94 6.34 -8.35 14.39
N ASP A 95 6.47 -9.47 15.11
CA ASP A 95 6.82 -9.52 16.53
C ASP A 95 8.17 -8.89 16.87
N CYS A 96 9.14 -9.10 15.99
CA CYS A 96 10.48 -8.53 16.11
C CYS A 96 10.64 -7.12 15.53
N LEU A 97 9.56 -6.50 15.07
CA LEU A 97 9.63 -5.15 14.53
C LEU A 97 9.43 -4.12 15.65
N PRO A 98 10.44 -3.28 15.94
CA PRO A 98 10.25 -2.16 16.85
C PRO A 98 9.34 -1.08 16.22
N ARG A 99 9.30 -1.02 14.89
CA ARG A 99 8.48 -0.09 14.11
C ARG A 99 8.02 -0.71 12.80
N VAL A 100 6.89 -0.27 12.27
CA VAL A 100 6.36 -0.68 10.97
C VAL A 100 5.65 0.49 10.29
N TRP A 101 5.95 0.72 9.03
CA TRP A 101 5.17 1.64 8.19
C TRP A 101 3.93 0.93 7.69
N VAL A 102 2.79 1.60 7.70
CA VAL A 102 1.54 1.09 7.16
C VAL A 102 1.03 2.05 6.09
N LEU A 103 0.86 1.55 4.87
CA LEU A 103 0.21 2.29 3.80
C LEU A 103 -1.26 1.88 3.73
N TYR A 104 -2.13 2.78 4.18
CA TYR A 104 -3.57 2.68 3.99
C TYR A 104 -3.93 3.23 2.62
N ASP A 105 -4.38 2.35 1.73
CA ASP A 105 -4.95 2.75 0.45
C ASP A 105 -6.28 3.47 0.67
N ALA A 106 -6.49 4.64 0.04
CA ALA A 106 -7.70 5.42 0.28
C ALA A 106 -8.99 4.68 -0.13
N GLU A 107 -8.86 3.71 -1.04
CA GLU A 107 -9.99 2.90 -1.48
C GLU A 107 -10.41 1.82 -0.46
N ALA A 108 -9.59 1.57 0.58
CA ALA A 108 -9.94 0.71 1.71
C ALA A 108 -11.19 1.17 2.47
N GLY A 109 -11.53 2.46 2.40
CA GLY A 109 -12.69 3.04 3.07
C GLY A 109 -14.02 2.81 2.35
N TYR A 110 -14.03 2.24 1.14
CA TYR A 110 -15.27 1.99 0.41
C TYR A 110 -15.97 0.73 0.95
N PRO A 111 -17.27 0.81 1.33
CA PRO A 111 -18.03 -0.34 1.80
C PRO A 111 -17.98 -1.52 0.81
N GLY A 112 -17.69 -2.72 1.31
CA GLY A 112 -17.58 -3.94 0.49
C GLY A 112 -16.25 -4.12 -0.25
N TRP A 113 -15.36 -3.12 -0.22
CA TRP A 113 -14.07 -3.17 -0.90
C TRP A 113 -12.95 -3.62 0.05
N HIS A 114 -12.36 -4.79 -0.26
CA HIS A 114 -11.09 -5.36 0.25
C HIS A 114 -10.80 -5.40 1.76
N THR A 115 -11.71 -4.98 2.65
CA THR A 115 -11.51 -4.98 4.12
C THR A 115 -12.08 -6.21 4.83
N GLY A 116 -12.83 -7.06 4.11
CA GLY A 116 -13.57 -8.20 4.67
C GLY A 116 -12.81 -9.52 4.77
N SER A 117 -11.54 -9.61 4.35
CA SER A 117 -10.81 -10.88 4.39
C SER A 117 -10.24 -11.18 5.78
N THR A 118 -10.04 -12.46 6.10
CA THR A 118 -9.40 -12.89 7.37
C THR A 118 -8.00 -12.32 7.52
N GLY A 119 -7.23 -12.20 6.43
CA GLY A 119 -5.88 -11.63 6.46
C GLY A 119 -5.88 -10.14 6.80
N GLU A 120 -6.80 -9.36 6.22
CA GLU A 120 -6.88 -7.92 6.48
C GLU A 120 -7.39 -7.64 7.92
N ARG A 121 -8.34 -8.44 8.41
CA ARG A 121 -8.72 -8.39 9.84
C ARG A 121 -7.55 -8.71 10.76
N ALA A 122 -6.71 -9.69 10.42
CA ALA A 122 -5.54 -10.04 11.20
C ALA A 122 -4.51 -8.90 11.24
N LYS A 123 -4.24 -8.22 10.11
CA LYS A 123 -3.38 -7.02 10.07
C LYS A 123 -3.88 -5.93 11.02
N LEU A 124 -5.17 -5.59 10.96
CA LEU A 124 -5.76 -4.59 11.85
C LEU A 124 -5.71 -5.01 13.32
N ALA A 125 -5.99 -6.29 13.62
CA ALA A 125 -5.94 -6.81 14.97
C ALA A 125 -4.52 -6.72 15.57
N LEU A 126 -3.49 -7.08 14.80
CA LEU A 126 -2.09 -6.95 15.21
C LEU A 126 -1.70 -5.49 15.46
N LEU A 127 -2.04 -4.59 14.54
CA LEU A 127 -1.76 -3.16 14.72
C LEU A 127 -2.45 -2.59 15.97
N LYS A 128 -3.71 -2.95 16.22
CA LYS A 128 -4.46 -2.49 17.40
C LYS A 128 -3.92 -3.04 18.71
N ARG A 129 -3.42 -4.27 18.71
CA ARG A 129 -2.97 -4.97 19.92
C ARG A 129 -1.54 -4.57 20.31
N ASP A 130 -0.64 -4.53 19.33
CA ASP A 130 0.81 -4.53 19.60
C ASP A 130 1.49 -3.21 19.24
N PHE A 131 0.80 -2.28 18.57
CA PHE A 131 1.42 -1.07 18.05
C PHE A 131 0.61 0.20 18.35
N VAL A 132 1.33 1.33 18.42
CA VAL A 132 0.76 2.68 18.54
C VAL A 132 1.25 3.57 17.39
N PRO A 133 0.38 4.42 16.81
CA PRO A 133 0.78 5.33 15.74
C PRO A 133 1.69 6.44 16.28
N LEU A 134 2.76 6.77 15.55
CA LEU A 134 3.70 7.84 15.88
C LEU A 134 3.53 9.07 15.00
N THR A 135 3.49 8.87 13.68
CA THR A 135 3.35 9.96 12.71
C THR A 135 2.55 9.50 11.50
N GLN A 136 1.95 10.45 10.80
CA GLN A 136 1.17 10.17 9.60
C GLN A 136 1.33 11.25 8.53
N VAL A 137 1.32 10.82 7.28
CA VAL A 137 1.31 11.70 6.11
C VAL A 137 0.18 11.26 5.17
N ARG A 138 -0.68 12.21 4.79
CA ARG A 138 -1.84 11.95 3.94
C ARG A 138 -1.68 12.55 2.54
N ARG A 139 -2.13 11.81 1.54
CA ARG A 139 -2.37 12.24 0.16
C ARG A 139 -3.76 11.79 -0.27
N LYS A 140 -4.26 12.31 -1.40
CA LYS A 140 -5.60 12.00 -1.93
C LYS A 140 -5.90 10.50 -1.96
N SER A 141 -4.92 9.69 -2.37
CA SER A 141 -5.08 8.24 -2.56
C SER A 141 -4.40 7.37 -1.51
N GLY A 142 -3.80 7.94 -0.47
CA GLY A 142 -3.13 7.12 0.54
C GLY A 142 -2.83 7.86 1.83
N LEU A 143 -2.81 7.10 2.92
CA LEU A 143 -2.35 7.53 4.22
C LEU A 143 -1.19 6.62 4.64
N LEU A 144 -0.02 7.21 4.83
CA LEU A 144 1.14 6.52 5.37
C LEU A 144 1.23 6.81 6.86
N VAL A 145 1.31 5.77 7.68
CA VAL A 145 1.43 5.90 9.14
C VAL A 145 2.63 5.10 9.62
N LEU A 146 3.47 5.70 10.46
CA LEU A 146 4.50 4.98 11.19
C LEU A 146 3.90 4.48 12.50
N TYR A 147 4.03 3.19 12.77
CA TYR A 147 3.67 2.57 14.03
C TYR A 147 4.93 2.16 14.79
N ALA A 148 4.92 2.33 16.11
CA ALA A 148 5.90 1.75 17.02
C ALA A 148 5.27 0.66 17.89
N ARG A 149 6.04 -0.38 18.18
CA ARG A 149 5.61 -1.49 19.02
C ARG A 149 5.50 -1.04 20.48
N VAL A 150 4.40 -1.40 21.13
CA VAL A 150 4.20 -1.17 22.56
C VAL A 150 5.21 -2.01 23.34
N GLY A 151 5.99 -1.37 24.22
CA GLY A 151 7.01 -2.07 25.02
C GLY A 151 8.32 -2.37 24.30
N GLY A 152 8.51 -1.93 23.06
CA GLY A 152 9.71 -2.21 22.26
C GLY A 152 9.66 -3.57 21.53
N ALA A 153 10.74 -3.95 20.84
CA ALA A 153 10.81 -5.27 20.17
C ALA A 153 10.61 -6.41 21.16
N ALA A 154 9.92 -7.48 20.75
CA ALA A 154 9.63 -8.61 21.64
C ALA A 154 10.93 -9.23 22.21
N PRO A 155 10.93 -9.72 23.47
CA PRO A 155 12.08 -10.40 24.05
C PRO A 155 12.50 -11.60 23.19
N GLY A 156 13.81 -11.71 22.88
CA GLY A 156 14.35 -12.80 22.06
C GLY A 156 14.52 -12.48 20.57
N CYS A 157 14.15 -11.28 20.14
CA CYS A 157 14.46 -10.79 18.79
C CYS A 157 15.92 -10.31 18.73
N ALA A 158 16.73 -10.94 17.88
CA ALA A 158 18.08 -10.47 17.58
C ALA A 158 18.02 -9.10 16.88
N THR A 159 18.94 -8.21 17.25
CA THR A 159 19.01 -6.82 16.77
C THR A 159 19.59 -6.73 15.37
#